data_AF-A0A512C7E0-F1
#
_entry.id   AF-A0A512C7E0-F1
#
_cell.length_a   1.000
_cell.length_b   1.000
_cell.length_c   1.000
_cell.angle_alpha   90.00
_cell.angle_beta   90.00
_cell.angle_gamma   90.00
#
_symmetry.space_group_name_H-M   'P 1'
#
loop_
_entity.id
_entity.type
_entity.pdbx_description
1 polymer ?
#
loop_
_entity_poly.entity_id
_entity_poly.type
_entity_poly.pdbx_seq_one_letter_code
_entity_poly.pdbx_strand_id
1 'polypeptide(L)'
;MINNNLIIKSMKTKNIVCLIALFAFVQVSLLAQIKMPQASPNSQVSQQVGLTMIHLEYSRPSMKNRKIFGELVPFGSVWRTGANNPTTLSVDTDIKVNGQSLKAGKYAIYTIPEKRSWTIIFSKNTELWGAMGYDASNDALRLNVPVNKLKKAVESMEINFSNLTDSGAQLNISWDKTTVGFGIEMEVDRVVMRQIKELLIDQESNDAGLQFQAANYYYNQGKDLNAAIEWVSKSVEADPKYYTVHLKAKIQAALGNKSEAIATAQESMQMAKEEGNMDYVALNQRLIDSIK
;
A
#
# COMPACT_ATOMS: atom_id res chain seq x y z
N MET A 1 44.74 10.74 73.35
CA MET A 1 45.85 10.09 72.61
C MET A 1 45.30 9.50 71.32
N ILE A 2 45.73 10.10 70.20
CA ILE A 2 45.73 9.70 68.78
C ILE A 2 44.44 9.06 68.20
N ASN A 3 43.94 9.77 67.19
CA ASN A 3 42.62 9.69 66.59
C ASN A 3 42.51 8.53 65.58
N ASN A 4 42.13 7.33 66.05
CA ASN A 4 41.88 6.14 65.20
C ASN A 4 40.78 6.34 64.13
N ASN A 5 39.96 7.37 64.27
CA ASN A 5 38.89 7.67 63.31
C ASN A 5 39.37 8.26 61.98
N LEU A 6 40.59 8.84 61.91
CA LEU A 6 41.14 9.36 60.64
C LEU A 6 41.71 8.25 59.74
N ILE A 7 42.29 7.20 60.32
CA ILE A 7 42.93 6.11 59.58
C ILE A 7 41.89 5.21 58.91
N ILE A 8 40.80 4.90 59.61
CA ILE A 8 39.70 4.06 59.09
C ILE A 8 38.93 4.78 57.97
N LYS A 9 38.78 6.12 58.06
CA LYS A 9 38.13 6.92 57.02
C LYS A 9 38.99 6.94 55.75
N SER A 10 40.31 7.14 55.89
CA SER A 10 41.28 7.13 54.77
C SER A 10 41.33 5.80 54.00
N MET A 11 41.27 4.65 54.69
CA MET A 11 41.25 3.33 54.06
C MET A 11 39.93 3.04 53.31
N LYS A 12 38.79 3.47 53.86
CA LYS A 12 37.49 3.32 53.18
C LYS A 12 37.41 4.19 51.91
N THR A 13 37.94 5.41 51.94
CA THR A 13 37.95 6.29 50.75
C THR A 13 38.88 5.76 49.66
N LYS A 14 40.05 5.18 50.00
CA LYS A 14 40.97 4.58 49.02
C LYS A 14 40.38 3.33 48.34
N ASN A 15 39.65 2.48 49.07
CA ASN A 15 38.99 1.30 48.50
C ASN A 15 37.78 1.67 47.63
N ILE A 16 37.05 2.74 47.96
CA ILE A 16 35.93 3.25 47.16
C ILE A 16 36.44 3.88 45.85
N VAL A 17 37.56 4.63 45.89
CA VAL A 17 38.16 5.21 44.67
C VAL A 17 38.70 4.12 43.73
N CYS A 18 39.31 3.04 44.26
CA CYS A 18 39.71 1.89 43.43
C CYS A 18 38.52 1.12 42.83
N LEU A 19 37.39 0.96 43.55
CA LEU A 19 36.18 0.32 42.99
C LEU A 19 35.50 1.17 41.91
N ILE A 20 35.46 2.49 42.07
CA ILE A 20 34.89 3.41 41.07
C ILE A 20 35.77 3.45 39.81
N ALA A 21 37.09 3.40 39.97
CA ALA A 21 38.02 3.30 38.83
C ALA A 21 37.90 1.95 38.09
N LEU A 22 37.64 0.85 38.81
CA LEU A 22 37.40 -0.48 38.21
C LEU A 22 36.05 -0.53 37.48
N PHE A 23 35.02 0.15 37.99
CA PHE A 23 33.72 0.26 37.31
C PHE A 23 33.76 1.16 36.07
N ALA A 24 34.60 2.21 36.08
CA ALA A 24 34.80 3.07 34.92
C ALA A 24 35.58 2.37 33.79
N PHE A 25 36.44 1.39 34.10
CA PHE A 25 37.20 0.64 33.09
C PHE A 25 36.38 -0.45 32.36
N VAL A 26 35.28 -0.95 32.96
CA VAL A 26 34.40 -1.97 32.35
C VAL A 26 33.40 -1.35 31.36
N GLN A 27 33.14 -0.03 31.43
CA GLN A 27 32.13 0.63 30.61
C GLN A 27 32.60 0.95 29.16
N VAL A 28 33.88 0.73 28.83
CA VAL A 28 34.43 1.08 27.50
C VAL A 28 34.40 -0.11 26.51
N SER A 29 33.88 -1.28 26.89
CA SER A 29 33.79 -2.43 25.97
C SER A 29 32.54 -2.44 25.06
N LEU A 30 31.72 -1.39 25.06
CA LEU A 30 30.52 -1.30 24.20
C LEU A 30 30.75 -0.55 22.88
N LEU A 31 32.00 -0.32 22.47
CA LEU A 31 32.30 0.22 21.15
C LEU A 31 32.50 -0.88 20.11
N ALA A 32 31.50 -0.95 19.23
CA ALA A 32 31.59 -1.27 17.81
C ALA A 32 31.95 -2.72 17.44
N GLN A 33 30.93 -3.59 17.41
CA GLN A 33 30.95 -4.66 16.42
C GLN A 33 31.09 -4.04 15.02
N ILE A 34 31.97 -4.60 14.17
CA ILE A 34 32.04 -4.21 12.77
C ILE A 34 30.66 -4.51 12.16
N LYS A 35 29.93 -3.46 11.77
CA LYS A 35 28.65 -3.60 11.06
C LYS A 35 28.95 -4.15 9.67
N MET A 36 28.76 -5.44 9.50
CA MET A 36 28.81 -6.08 8.19
C MET A 36 27.46 -5.90 7.48
N PRO A 37 27.44 -5.74 6.14
CA PRO A 37 26.21 -5.81 5.38
C PRO A 37 25.46 -7.12 5.67
N GLN A 38 24.16 -7.03 5.96
CA GLN A 38 23.35 -8.24 6.14
C GLN A 38 23.24 -9.01 4.82
N ALA A 39 23.36 -10.33 4.89
CA ALA A 39 23.26 -11.20 3.71
C ALA A 39 21.88 -11.14 3.02
N SER A 40 20.85 -10.68 3.73
CA SER A 40 19.52 -10.44 3.19
C SER A 40 19.04 -9.08 3.68
N PRO A 41 19.30 -8.00 2.93
CA PRO A 41 18.91 -6.66 3.32
C PRO A 41 17.38 -6.56 3.52
N ASN A 42 16.98 -5.76 4.50
CA ASN A 42 15.57 -5.40 4.71
C ASN A 42 15.09 -4.46 3.58
N SER A 43 13.81 -4.54 3.27
CA SER A 43 13.10 -3.70 2.31
C SER A 43 11.71 -3.38 2.86
N GLN A 44 11.31 -2.12 2.73
CA GLN A 44 9.99 -1.63 3.10
C GLN A 44 9.33 -0.97 1.90
N VAL A 45 8.05 -1.22 1.70
CA VAL A 45 7.23 -0.63 0.64
C VAL A 45 5.93 -0.14 1.27
N SER A 46 5.61 1.14 1.08
CA SER A 46 4.32 1.72 1.43
C SER A 46 3.58 2.06 0.15
N GLN A 47 2.36 1.55 -0.01
CA GLN A 47 1.56 1.71 -1.21
C GLN A 47 0.13 2.08 -0.87
N GLN A 48 -0.31 3.25 -1.32
CA GLN A 48 -1.73 3.61 -1.33
C GLN A 48 -2.42 2.82 -2.44
N VAL A 49 -3.50 2.11 -2.13
CA VAL A 49 -4.37 1.45 -3.11
C VAL A 49 -5.82 1.77 -2.79
N GLY A 50 -6.49 2.48 -3.70
CA GLY A 50 -7.76 3.14 -3.38
C GLY A 50 -7.63 4.01 -2.14
N LEU A 51 -8.43 3.73 -1.11
CA LEU A 51 -8.45 4.47 0.16
C LEU A 51 -7.63 3.79 1.27
N THR A 52 -6.91 2.71 0.97
CA THR A 52 -6.17 1.87 1.92
C THR A 52 -4.67 2.09 1.79
N MET A 53 -3.98 2.32 2.92
CA MET A 53 -2.52 2.24 2.95
C MET A 53 -2.07 0.81 3.23
N ILE A 54 -1.21 0.28 2.37
CA ILE A 54 -0.60 -1.05 2.53
C ILE A 54 0.88 -0.89 2.85
N HIS A 55 1.32 -1.44 3.98
CA HIS A 55 2.74 -1.50 4.36
C HIS A 55 3.26 -2.92 4.25
N LEU A 56 4.27 -3.11 3.42
CA LEU A 56 4.98 -4.36 3.23
C LEU A 56 6.41 -4.21 3.76
N GLU A 57 6.82 -5.11 4.65
CA GLU A 57 8.20 -5.20 5.14
C GLU A 57 8.71 -6.62 4.96
N TYR A 58 9.88 -6.78 4.35
CA TYR A 58 10.47 -8.09 4.09
C TYR A 58 11.99 -8.02 3.99
N SER A 59 12.68 -9.15 4.13
CA SER A 59 14.11 -9.25 3.81
C SER A 59 14.33 -9.99 2.49
N ARG A 60 15.32 -9.56 1.72
CA ARG A 60 15.60 -10.01 0.34
C ARG A 60 16.73 -11.04 0.29
N PRO A 61 16.48 -12.37 0.36
CA PRO A 61 17.52 -13.36 0.14
C PRO A 61 18.00 -13.40 -1.32
N SER A 62 19.29 -13.66 -1.53
CA SER A 62 19.88 -13.85 -2.86
C SER A 62 20.09 -15.31 -3.20
N MET A 63 20.07 -15.66 -4.50
CA MET A 63 20.31 -17.03 -4.96
C MET A 63 21.72 -17.49 -4.65
N LYS A 64 22.74 -16.68 -4.96
CA LYS A 64 24.17 -17.02 -4.76
C LYS A 64 24.52 -18.38 -5.39
N ASN A 65 24.11 -18.58 -6.64
CA ASN A 65 24.30 -19.83 -7.41
C ASN A 65 23.63 -21.09 -6.81
N ARG A 66 22.73 -20.94 -5.84
CA ARG A 66 21.97 -22.06 -5.25
C ARG A 66 20.68 -22.30 -6.02
N LYS A 67 20.24 -23.55 -6.05
CA LYS A 67 18.88 -23.90 -6.44
C LYS A 67 17.92 -23.50 -5.31
N ILE A 68 16.93 -22.69 -5.63
CA ILE A 68 16.01 -22.14 -4.64
C ILE A 68 14.93 -23.14 -4.28
N PHE A 69 13.97 -23.34 -5.18
CA PHE A 69 12.79 -24.15 -4.89
C PHE A 69 13.05 -25.65 -5.11
N GLY A 70 12.63 -26.45 -4.14
CA GLY A 70 12.91 -27.88 -4.06
C GLY A 70 14.29 -28.23 -3.48
N GLU A 71 15.04 -27.25 -2.99
CA GLU A 71 16.31 -27.48 -2.28
C GLU A 71 16.45 -26.51 -1.09
N LEU A 72 16.79 -25.24 -1.32
CA LEU A 72 16.88 -24.25 -0.24
C LEU A 72 15.51 -24.00 0.42
N VAL A 73 14.46 -23.95 -0.41
CA VAL A 73 13.07 -23.87 0.02
C VAL A 73 12.38 -25.16 -0.42
N PRO A 74 12.14 -26.12 0.50
CA PRO A 74 11.50 -27.38 0.17
C PRO A 74 10.08 -27.20 -0.34
N PHE A 75 9.68 -28.00 -1.33
CA PHE A 75 8.28 -28.07 -1.75
C PHE A 75 7.40 -28.76 -0.70
N GLY A 76 6.12 -28.42 -0.66
CA GLY A 76 5.13 -29.04 0.24
C GLY A 76 5.29 -28.71 1.73
N SER A 77 6.26 -27.86 2.07
CA SER A 77 6.54 -27.43 3.45
C SER A 77 6.21 -25.96 3.65
N VAL A 78 5.75 -25.60 4.85
CA VAL A 78 5.57 -24.19 5.24
C VAL A 78 6.93 -23.50 5.28
N TRP A 79 7.00 -22.36 4.61
CA TRP A 79 8.15 -21.47 4.56
C TRP A 79 7.76 -20.09 5.07
N ARG A 80 8.53 -19.55 6.01
CA ARG A 80 8.50 -18.11 6.33
C ARG A 80 9.07 -17.35 5.15
N THR A 81 8.18 -16.87 4.29
CA THR A 81 8.50 -16.18 3.03
C THR A 81 9.54 -15.07 3.27
N GLY A 82 10.64 -15.12 2.52
CA GLY A 82 11.80 -14.23 2.70
C GLY A 82 12.90 -14.77 3.63
N ALA A 83 13.73 -13.87 4.16
CA ALA A 83 14.85 -14.17 5.09
C ALA A 83 14.72 -13.37 6.40
N ASN A 84 15.54 -13.67 7.42
CA ASN A 84 15.60 -12.93 8.69
C ASN A 84 14.23 -12.76 9.36
N ASN A 85 13.75 -11.52 9.53
CA ASN A 85 12.44 -11.20 10.12
C ASN A 85 11.29 -11.66 9.22
N PRO A 86 10.12 -12.02 9.77
CA PRO A 86 8.93 -12.34 8.98
C PRO A 86 8.62 -11.27 7.95
N THR A 87 8.29 -11.70 6.74
CA THR A 87 7.64 -10.79 5.79
C THR A 87 6.29 -10.40 6.39
N THR A 88 6.02 -9.12 6.53
CA THR A 88 4.75 -8.63 7.07
C THR A 88 4.04 -7.73 6.07
N LEU A 89 2.71 -7.85 6.05
CA LEU A 89 1.81 -6.99 5.30
C LEU A 89 0.79 -6.40 6.28
N SER A 90 0.74 -5.08 6.36
CA SER A 90 -0.22 -4.34 7.18
C SER A 90 -1.19 -3.57 6.29
N VAL A 91 -2.47 -3.60 6.63
CA VAL A 91 -3.55 -2.88 5.96
C VAL A 91 -4.40 -2.17 7.00
N ASP A 92 -4.75 -0.92 6.76
CA ASP A 92 -5.49 -0.06 7.70
C ASP A 92 -7.02 -0.20 7.62
N THR A 93 -7.51 -0.90 6.60
CA THR A 93 -8.93 -1.13 6.32
C THR A 93 -9.14 -2.57 5.87
N ASP A 94 -10.40 -3.04 5.93
CA ASP A 94 -10.76 -4.36 5.42
C ASP A 94 -10.54 -4.41 3.90
N ILE A 95 -9.91 -5.48 3.43
CA ILE A 95 -9.63 -5.72 2.01
C ILE A 95 -10.16 -7.08 1.57
N LYS A 96 -10.10 -7.33 0.27
CA LYS A 96 -10.23 -8.66 -0.34
C LYS A 96 -8.90 -9.07 -0.96
N VAL A 97 -8.54 -10.34 -0.83
CA VAL A 97 -7.38 -10.94 -1.47
C VAL A 97 -7.87 -12.07 -2.36
N ASN A 98 -7.74 -11.93 -3.68
CA ASN A 98 -8.40 -12.77 -4.68
C ASN A 98 -9.89 -13.04 -4.34
N GLY A 99 -10.64 -11.98 -4.03
CA GLY A 99 -12.06 -12.06 -3.66
C GLY A 99 -12.37 -12.53 -2.24
N GLN A 100 -11.40 -13.03 -1.46
CA GLN A 100 -11.61 -13.47 -0.08
C GLN A 100 -11.36 -12.34 0.92
N SER A 101 -12.26 -12.13 1.87
CA SER A 101 -12.13 -11.05 2.86
C SER A 101 -10.94 -11.26 3.80
N LEU A 102 -10.18 -10.19 4.03
CA LEU A 102 -9.15 -10.07 5.04
C LEU A 102 -9.38 -8.78 5.82
N LYS A 103 -9.40 -8.88 7.15
CA LYS A 103 -9.66 -7.73 8.02
C LYS A 103 -8.48 -6.76 8.04
N ALA A 104 -8.75 -5.52 8.44
CA ALA A 104 -7.69 -4.57 8.79
C ALA A 104 -6.76 -5.20 9.84
N GLY A 105 -5.45 -5.02 9.69
CA GLY A 105 -4.47 -5.57 10.61
C GLY A 105 -3.09 -5.78 10.00
N LYS A 106 -2.18 -6.34 10.81
CA LYS A 106 -0.83 -6.74 10.42
C LYS A 106 -0.74 -8.26 10.39
N TYR A 107 -0.20 -8.79 9.30
CA TYR A 107 -0.09 -10.22 9.06
C TYR A 107 1.33 -10.60 8.67
N ALA A 108 1.83 -11.74 9.18
CA ALA A 108 3.01 -12.37 8.61
C ALA A 108 2.64 -13.22 7.40
N ILE A 109 3.49 -13.20 6.37
CA ILE A 109 3.30 -13.96 5.14
C ILE A 109 4.10 -15.25 5.18
N TYR A 110 3.37 -16.36 5.21
CA TYR A 110 3.91 -17.70 5.02
C TYR A 110 3.49 -18.24 3.66
N THR A 111 4.28 -19.15 3.12
CA THR A 111 3.93 -19.82 1.86
C THR A 111 4.21 -21.31 1.95
N ILE A 112 3.45 -22.10 1.19
CA ILE A 112 3.76 -23.50 0.90
C ILE A 112 4.04 -23.60 -0.60
N PRO A 113 5.31 -23.59 -1.01
CA PRO A 113 5.65 -23.71 -2.42
C PRO A 113 5.35 -25.10 -2.96
N GLU A 114 4.74 -25.17 -4.13
CA GLU A 114 4.69 -26.37 -4.98
C GLU A 114 5.13 -26.00 -6.41
N LYS A 115 5.28 -27.02 -7.27
CA LYS A 115 5.73 -26.82 -8.66
C LYS A 115 4.76 -26.02 -9.53
N ARG A 116 3.44 -26.08 -9.24
CA ARG A 116 2.37 -25.52 -10.08
C ARG A 116 1.60 -24.39 -9.42
N SER A 117 1.51 -24.39 -8.10
CA SER A 117 0.78 -23.39 -7.32
C SER A 117 1.46 -23.20 -5.98
N TRP A 118 1.36 -22.02 -5.40
CA TRP A 118 1.77 -21.82 -4.01
C TRP A 118 0.53 -21.58 -3.17
N THR A 119 0.55 -22.08 -1.95
CA THR A 119 -0.38 -21.60 -0.92
C THR A 119 0.21 -20.35 -0.29
N ILE A 120 -0.51 -19.24 -0.33
CA ILE A 120 -0.20 -18.01 0.39
C ILE A 120 -1.00 -18.00 1.69
N ILE A 121 -0.34 -17.65 2.79
CA ILE A 121 -0.91 -17.68 4.13
C ILE A 121 -0.66 -16.32 4.80
N PHE A 122 -1.73 -15.72 5.30
CA PHE A 122 -1.69 -14.54 6.16
C PHE A 122 -1.88 -14.99 7.60
N SER A 123 -0.82 -14.98 8.39
CA SER A 123 -0.85 -15.39 9.80
C SER A 123 -0.94 -14.18 10.72
N LYS A 124 -1.77 -14.28 11.77
CA LYS A 124 -1.87 -13.29 12.85
C LYS A 124 -0.63 -13.26 13.75
N ASN A 125 0.19 -14.32 13.74
CA ASN A 125 1.44 -14.36 14.49
C ASN A 125 2.56 -13.66 13.69
N THR A 126 2.83 -12.40 14.02
CA THR A 126 3.79 -11.55 13.31
C THR A 126 5.23 -11.68 13.78
N GLU A 127 5.47 -12.37 14.90
CA GLU A 127 6.76 -12.41 15.59
C GLU A 127 7.50 -13.74 15.42
N LEU A 128 6.83 -14.78 14.91
CA LEU A 128 7.42 -16.11 14.77
C LEU A 128 8.60 -16.08 13.79
N TRP A 129 9.80 -16.39 14.30
CA TRP A 129 11.00 -16.48 13.50
C TRP A 129 11.16 -17.88 12.89
N GLY A 130 11.22 -17.95 11.56
CA GLY A 130 11.23 -19.21 10.81
C GLY A 130 9.85 -19.87 10.71
N ALA A 131 9.82 -21.18 10.40
CA ALA A 131 8.58 -21.96 10.26
C ALA A 131 8.40 -23.01 11.37
N MET A 132 9.42 -23.21 12.23
CA MET A 132 9.31 -24.10 13.38
C MET A 132 8.39 -23.46 14.42
N GLY A 133 7.36 -24.18 14.86
CA GLY A 133 6.33 -23.63 15.74
C GLY A 133 5.22 -22.88 15.00
N TYR A 134 5.18 -22.96 13.66
CA TYR A 134 4.03 -22.48 12.89
C TYR A 134 2.76 -23.25 13.30
N ASP A 135 1.67 -22.53 13.54
CA ASP A 135 0.37 -23.06 13.91
C ASP A 135 -0.71 -22.46 12.99
N ALA A 136 -1.39 -23.34 12.24
CA ALA A 136 -2.45 -22.98 11.31
C ALA A 136 -3.68 -22.35 11.98
N SER A 137 -3.85 -22.50 13.30
CA SER A 137 -4.91 -21.82 14.06
C SER A 137 -4.77 -20.28 14.01
N ASN A 138 -3.56 -19.78 13.73
CA ASN A 138 -3.28 -18.35 13.58
C ASN A 138 -3.53 -17.82 12.16
N ASP A 139 -3.91 -18.66 11.19
CA ASP A 139 -4.17 -18.22 9.83
C ASP A 139 -5.44 -17.35 9.79
N ALA A 140 -5.30 -16.10 9.32
CA ALA A 140 -6.42 -15.23 9.01
C ALA A 140 -6.98 -15.51 7.60
N LEU A 141 -6.11 -15.89 6.68
CA LEU A 141 -6.47 -16.23 5.30
C LEU A 141 -5.47 -17.19 4.70
N ARG A 142 -5.96 -18.12 3.87
CA ARG A 142 -5.16 -19.06 3.09
C ARG A 142 -5.72 -19.15 1.68
N LEU A 143 -4.89 -18.95 0.66
CA LEU A 143 -5.31 -19.06 -0.74
C LEU A 143 -4.25 -19.73 -1.61
N ASN A 144 -4.67 -20.32 -2.72
CA ASN A 144 -3.76 -20.86 -3.72
C ASN A 144 -3.62 -19.89 -4.89
N VAL A 145 -2.38 -19.72 -5.36
CA VAL A 145 -2.04 -18.90 -6.53
C VAL A 145 -1.19 -19.71 -7.51
N PRO A 146 -1.36 -19.55 -8.83
CA PRO A 146 -0.57 -20.28 -9.81
C PRO A 146 0.87 -19.80 -9.84
N VAL A 147 1.79 -20.71 -10.09
CA VAL A 147 3.19 -20.41 -10.38
C VAL A 147 3.35 -20.03 -11.84
N ASN A 148 3.95 -18.87 -12.08
CA ASN A 148 4.38 -18.43 -13.40
C ASN A 148 5.90 -18.50 -13.50
N LYS A 149 6.39 -18.91 -14.67
CA LYS A 149 7.84 -19.01 -14.93
C LYS A 149 8.35 -17.75 -15.61
N LEU A 150 9.37 -17.13 -15.03
CA LEU A 150 10.05 -15.97 -15.60
C LEU A 150 11.09 -16.41 -16.66
N LYS A 151 11.25 -15.58 -17.69
CA LYS A 151 12.29 -15.79 -18.72
C LYS A 151 13.70 -15.59 -18.15
N LYS A 152 13.87 -14.55 -17.34
CA LYS A 152 15.11 -14.21 -16.62
C LYS A 152 14.95 -14.54 -15.15
N ALA A 153 16.04 -14.99 -14.52
CA ALA A 153 16.06 -15.24 -13.08
C ALA A 153 16.12 -13.91 -12.31
N VAL A 154 15.44 -13.86 -11.16
CA VAL A 154 15.51 -12.79 -10.18
C VAL A 154 16.50 -13.22 -9.09
N GLU A 155 17.69 -12.61 -9.09
CA GLU A 155 18.80 -12.99 -8.19
C GLU A 155 18.47 -12.76 -6.72
N SER A 156 17.95 -11.58 -6.39
CA SER A 156 17.52 -11.22 -5.03
C SER A 156 16.02 -11.16 -5.00
N MET A 157 15.42 -11.94 -4.10
CA MET A 157 13.96 -12.01 -3.96
C MET A 157 13.34 -10.61 -3.89
N GLU A 158 12.24 -10.45 -4.60
CA GLU A 158 11.50 -9.21 -4.71
C GLU A 158 10.03 -9.45 -4.44
N ILE A 159 9.44 -8.56 -3.62
CA ILE A 159 8.01 -8.44 -3.42
C ILE A 159 7.61 -7.02 -3.80
N ASN A 160 6.67 -6.88 -4.74
CA ASN A 160 6.25 -5.58 -5.27
C ASN A 160 4.74 -5.53 -5.55
N PHE A 161 4.24 -4.30 -5.71
CA PHE A 161 2.89 -4.02 -6.22
C PHE A 161 2.96 -3.69 -7.72
N SER A 162 2.00 -4.18 -8.49
CA SER A 162 1.83 -3.87 -9.91
C SER A 162 0.35 -3.70 -10.26
N ASN A 163 0.04 -3.25 -11.48
CA ASN A 163 -1.34 -3.14 -12.01
C ASN A 163 -2.29 -2.40 -11.04
N LEU A 164 -1.85 -1.24 -10.55
CA LEU A 164 -2.68 -0.41 -9.69
C LEU A 164 -3.91 0.11 -10.44
N THR A 165 -5.04 0.08 -9.75
CA THR A 165 -6.31 0.68 -10.14
C THR A 165 -6.85 1.52 -8.99
N ASP A 166 -7.96 2.22 -9.22
CA ASP A 166 -8.62 3.04 -8.20
C ASP A 166 -9.10 2.23 -6.98
N SER A 167 -9.20 0.90 -7.10
CA SER A 167 -9.71 0.02 -6.04
C SER A 167 -8.95 -1.29 -5.91
N GLY A 168 -7.73 -1.39 -6.47
CA GLY A 168 -7.04 -2.67 -6.58
C GLY A 168 -5.56 -2.57 -6.92
N ALA A 169 -4.81 -3.62 -6.58
CA ALA A 169 -3.44 -3.82 -7.00
C ALA A 169 -3.11 -5.30 -7.03
N GLN A 170 -2.08 -5.68 -7.77
CA GLN A 170 -1.50 -7.01 -7.75
C GLN A 170 -0.25 -7.00 -6.86
N LEU A 171 -0.14 -7.92 -5.90
CA LEU A 171 1.11 -8.16 -5.17
C LEU A 171 1.80 -9.38 -5.77
N ASN A 172 3.08 -9.23 -6.12
CA ASN A 172 3.89 -10.29 -6.72
C ASN A 172 5.07 -10.65 -5.84
N ILE A 173 5.40 -11.94 -5.78
CA ILE A 173 6.60 -12.48 -5.12
C ILE A 173 7.42 -13.17 -6.20
N SER A 174 8.64 -12.69 -6.44
CA SER A 174 9.53 -13.20 -7.48
C SER A 174 10.90 -13.56 -6.92
N TRP A 175 11.37 -14.77 -7.23
CA TRP A 175 12.73 -15.22 -6.91
C TRP A 175 13.15 -16.36 -7.83
N ASP A 176 14.41 -16.40 -8.27
CA ASP A 176 14.84 -17.28 -9.36
C ASP A 176 13.92 -17.07 -10.59
N LYS A 177 13.58 -18.12 -11.34
CA LYS A 177 12.65 -18.07 -12.46
C LYS A 177 11.19 -18.27 -12.04
N THR A 178 10.85 -18.06 -10.77
CA THR A 178 9.51 -18.27 -10.24
C THR A 178 8.89 -16.95 -9.84
N THR A 179 7.64 -16.74 -10.24
CA THR A 179 6.81 -15.66 -9.72
C THR A 179 5.41 -16.18 -9.39
N VAL A 180 4.86 -15.71 -8.28
CA VAL A 180 3.46 -15.89 -7.89
C VAL A 180 2.87 -14.54 -7.54
N GLY A 181 1.57 -14.39 -7.69
CA GLY A 181 0.90 -13.16 -7.28
C GLY A 181 -0.55 -13.37 -6.93
N PHE A 182 -1.08 -12.46 -6.12
CA PHE A 182 -2.50 -12.33 -5.81
C PHE A 182 -2.96 -10.87 -5.91
N GLY A 183 -4.21 -10.70 -6.33
CA GLY A 183 -4.89 -9.41 -6.34
C GLY A 183 -5.32 -9.03 -4.93
N ILE A 184 -5.21 -7.74 -4.65
CA ILE A 184 -5.72 -7.07 -3.46
C ILE A 184 -6.77 -6.07 -3.95
N GLU A 185 -7.96 -6.13 -3.39
CA GLU A 185 -9.13 -5.34 -3.79
C GLU A 185 -9.73 -4.64 -2.57
N MET A 186 -10.18 -3.40 -2.77
CA MET A 186 -10.69 -2.52 -1.72
C MET A 186 -12.15 -2.20 -1.99
N GLU A 187 -12.95 -2.11 -0.93
CA GLU A 187 -14.38 -1.76 -1.01
C GLU A 187 -14.57 -0.23 -1.12
N VAL A 188 -13.97 0.39 -2.15
CA VAL A 188 -13.98 1.85 -2.34
C VAL A 188 -15.40 2.38 -2.60
N ASP A 189 -16.19 1.69 -3.43
CA ASP A 189 -17.54 2.13 -3.82
C ASP A 189 -18.47 2.30 -2.62
N ARG A 190 -18.43 1.35 -1.68
CA ARG A 190 -19.22 1.44 -0.45
C ARG A 190 -18.88 2.68 0.37
N VAL A 191 -17.58 2.99 0.49
CA VAL A 191 -17.11 4.13 1.30
C VAL A 191 -17.51 5.45 0.64
N VAL A 192 -17.23 5.60 -0.65
CA VAL A 192 -17.52 6.85 -1.38
C VAL A 192 -19.02 7.09 -1.47
N MET A 193 -19.82 6.07 -1.78
CA MET A 193 -21.28 6.21 -1.86
C MET A 193 -21.90 6.59 -0.50
N ARG A 194 -21.38 6.04 0.60
CA ARG A 194 -21.79 6.47 1.95
C ARG A 194 -21.45 7.94 2.20
N GLN A 195 -20.24 8.38 1.85
CA GLN A 195 -19.85 9.78 2.01
C GLN A 195 -20.69 10.72 1.15
N ILE A 196 -20.98 10.38 -0.11
CA ILE A 196 -21.88 11.16 -0.97
C ILE A 196 -23.27 11.25 -0.33
N LYS A 197 -23.80 10.13 0.18
CA LYS A 197 -25.08 10.15 0.88
C LYS A 197 -25.06 11.08 2.09
N GLU A 198 -24.09 10.92 2.99
CA GLU A 198 -24.03 11.64 4.26
C GLU A 198 -23.69 13.13 4.11
N LEU A 199 -22.79 13.48 3.19
CA LEU A 199 -22.26 14.85 3.06
C LEU A 199 -22.97 15.70 2.02
N LEU A 200 -23.55 15.07 0.98
CA LEU A 200 -24.24 15.79 -0.09
C LEU A 200 -25.76 15.61 -0.01
N ILE A 201 -26.25 14.37 0.00
CA ILE A 201 -27.68 14.08 -0.15
C ILE A 201 -28.44 14.38 1.15
N ASP A 202 -28.05 13.75 2.26
CA ASP A 202 -28.76 13.87 3.54
C ASP A 202 -28.70 15.27 4.13
N GLN A 203 -27.63 16.01 3.82
CA GLN A 203 -27.43 17.40 4.25
C GLN A 203 -27.99 18.42 3.26
N GLU A 204 -28.53 17.98 2.11
CA GLU A 204 -28.98 18.85 1.02
C GLU A 204 -27.92 19.93 0.68
N SER A 205 -26.65 19.51 0.62
CA SER A 205 -25.52 20.44 0.57
C SER A 205 -25.45 21.20 -0.76
N ASN A 206 -25.23 22.52 -0.65
CA ASN A 206 -24.97 23.41 -1.77
C ASN A 206 -23.46 23.66 -2.00
N ASP A 207 -22.58 22.87 -1.36
CA ASP A 207 -21.15 22.97 -1.59
C ASP A 207 -20.79 22.51 -3.02
N ALA A 208 -20.32 23.45 -3.83
CA ALA A 208 -19.99 23.23 -5.23
C ALA A 208 -18.89 22.17 -5.41
N GLY A 209 -17.98 22.03 -4.43
CA GLY A 209 -16.92 21.04 -4.43
C GLY A 209 -17.46 19.62 -4.23
N LEU A 210 -18.31 19.41 -3.23
CA LEU A 210 -18.97 18.13 -2.96
C LEU A 210 -19.83 17.69 -4.14
N GLN A 211 -20.58 18.62 -4.74
CA GLN A 211 -21.40 18.36 -5.93
C GLN A 211 -20.53 17.91 -7.12
N PHE A 212 -19.41 18.60 -7.39
CA PHE A 212 -18.47 18.20 -8.42
C PHE A 212 -17.86 16.83 -8.16
N GLN A 213 -17.40 16.58 -6.92
CA GLN A 213 -16.79 15.30 -6.54
C GLN A 213 -17.77 14.13 -6.72
N ALA A 214 -19.01 14.29 -6.26
CA ALA A 214 -20.06 13.29 -6.42
C ALA A 214 -20.40 13.03 -7.89
N ALA A 215 -20.59 14.10 -8.69
CA ALA A 215 -20.88 13.97 -10.12
C ALA A 215 -19.74 13.27 -10.87
N ASN A 216 -18.49 13.64 -10.58
CA ASN A 216 -17.32 13.01 -11.21
C ASN A 216 -17.24 11.53 -10.86
N TYR A 217 -17.48 11.18 -9.60
CA TYR A 217 -17.51 9.80 -9.16
C TYR A 217 -18.59 8.99 -9.87
N TYR A 218 -19.82 9.52 -9.92
CA TYR A 218 -20.94 8.86 -10.58
C TYR A 218 -20.68 8.64 -12.07
N TYR A 219 -20.12 9.64 -12.75
CA TYR A 219 -19.74 9.53 -14.16
C TYR A 219 -18.68 8.44 -14.39
N ASN A 220 -17.57 8.45 -13.64
CA ASN A 220 -16.47 7.50 -13.86
C ASN A 220 -16.85 6.06 -13.50
N GLN A 221 -17.73 5.88 -12.50
CA GLN A 221 -18.20 4.57 -12.06
C GLN A 221 -19.46 4.07 -12.82
N GLY A 222 -19.91 4.79 -13.85
CA GLY A 222 -21.09 4.41 -14.64
C GLY A 222 -22.37 4.30 -13.82
N LYS A 223 -22.54 5.20 -12.84
CA LYS A 223 -23.74 5.29 -11.99
C LYS A 223 -24.82 6.15 -12.68
N ASP A 224 -25.78 6.65 -11.91
CA ASP A 224 -26.87 7.47 -12.44
C ASP A 224 -26.36 8.81 -13.00
N LEU A 225 -26.38 8.92 -14.33
CA LEU A 225 -25.94 10.11 -15.04
C LEU A 225 -26.91 11.30 -14.88
N ASN A 226 -28.19 11.06 -14.55
CA ASN A 226 -29.15 12.14 -14.30
C ASN A 226 -28.84 12.85 -12.98
N ALA A 227 -28.51 12.10 -11.93
CA ALA A 227 -28.01 12.68 -10.68
C ALA A 227 -26.69 13.42 -10.90
N ALA A 228 -25.76 12.82 -11.67
CA ALA A 228 -24.48 13.43 -11.97
C ALA A 228 -24.61 14.77 -12.74
N ILE A 229 -25.49 14.84 -13.75
CA ILE A 229 -25.67 16.09 -14.51
C ILE A 229 -26.32 17.18 -13.66
N GLU A 230 -27.22 16.83 -12.75
CA GLU A 230 -27.84 17.77 -11.83
C GLU A 230 -26.78 18.38 -10.89
N TRP A 231 -25.98 17.55 -10.23
CA TRP A 231 -24.94 18.03 -9.29
C TRP A 231 -23.86 18.84 -9.99
N VAL A 232 -23.33 18.38 -11.13
CA VAL A 232 -22.30 19.15 -11.84
C VAL A 232 -22.85 20.48 -12.37
N SER A 233 -24.13 20.55 -12.76
CA SER A 233 -24.74 21.80 -13.21
C SER A 233 -24.84 22.80 -12.06
N LYS A 234 -25.28 22.37 -10.88
CA LYS A 234 -25.28 23.20 -9.66
C LYS A 234 -23.88 23.67 -9.28
N SER A 235 -22.88 22.79 -9.38
CA SER A 235 -21.48 23.12 -9.13
C SER A 235 -20.96 24.20 -10.09
N VAL A 236 -21.24 24.05 -11.40
CA VAL A 236 -20.86 25.01 -12.44
C VAL A 236 -21.57 26.36 -12.26
N GLU A 237 -22.85 26.35 -11.89
CA GLU A 237 -23.62 27.57 -11.64
C GLU A 237 -23.07 28.36 -10.43
N ALA A 238 -22.61 27.65 -9.40
CA ALA A 238 -22.08 28.26 -8.18
C ALA A 238 -20.62 28.76 -8.32
N ASP A 239 -19.74 27.98 -8.93
CA ASP A 239 -18.31 28.28 -9.07
C ASP A 239 -17.76 27.69 -10.39
N PRO A 240 -18.04 28.34 -11.54
CA PRO A 240 -17.67 27.83 -12.85
C PRO A 240 -16.15 27.79 -13.02
N LYS A 241 -15.63 26.62 -13.36
CA LYS A 241 -14.21 26.40 -13.67
C LYS A 241 -14.10 25.57 -14.93
N TYR A 242 -13.04 25.77 -15.72
CA TYR A 242 -12.88 25.04 -16.98
C TYR A 242 -13.04 23.52 -16.81
N TYR A 243 -12.55 22.94 -15.71
CA TYR A 243 -12.64 21.50 -15.46
C TYR A 243 -14.01 21.02 -14.98
N THR A 244 -14.80 21.84 -14.26
CA THR A 244 -16.17 21.48 -13.86
C THR A 244 -17.11 21.55 -15.07
N VAL A 245 -16.93 22.57 -15.91
CA VAL A 245 -17.65 22.71 -17.20
C VAL A 245 -17.27 21.56 -18.15
N HIS A 246 -16.00 21.15 -18.19
CA HIS A 246 -15.58 19.98 -18.98
C HIS A 246 -16.30 18.69 -18.55
N LEU A 247 -16.41 18.45 -17.23
CA LEU A 247 -17.14 17.29 -16.72
C LEU A 247 -18.63 17.33 -17.11
N LYS A 248 -19.27 18.51 -17.04
CA LYS A 248 -20.65 18.70 -17.50
C LYS A 248 -20.80 18.32 -18.97
N ALA A 249 -19.88 18.75 -19.84
CA ALA A 249 -19.86 18.37 -21.25
C ALA A 249 -19.73 16.85 -21.45
N LYS A 250 -18.84 16.19 -20.69
CA LYS A 250 -18.67 14.73 -20.74
C LYS A 250 -19.95 13.98 -20.35
N ILE A 251 -20.65 14.44 -19.31
CA ILE A 251 -21.90 13.83 -18.86
C ILE A 251 -23.02 14.07 -19.88
N GLN A 252 -23.16 15.28 -20.42
CA GLN A 252 -24.11 15.57 -21.50
C GLN A 252 -23.89 14.67 -22.72
N ALA A 253 -22.64 14.48 -23.13
CA ALA A 253 -22.29 13.58 -24.23
C ALA A 253 -22.70 12.13 -23.94
N ALA A 254 -22.44 11.65 -22.72
CA ALA A 254 -22.82 10.30 -22.29
C ALA A 254 -24.34 10.11 -22.18
N LEU A 255 -25.09 11.17 -21.89
CA LEU A 255 -26.56 11.20 -21.93
C LEU A 255 -27.14 11.30 -23.36
N GLY A 256 -26.30 11.48 -24.38
CA GLY A 256 -26.72 11.64 -25.77
C GLY A 256 -27.09 13.07 -26.18
N ASN A 257 -26.93 14.06 -25.28
CA ASN A 257 -27.22 15.47 -25.51
C ASN A 257 -26.08 16.14 -26.29
N LYS A 258 -25.93 15.74 -27.57
CA LYS A 258 -24.76 16.07 -28.40
C LYS A 258 -24.54 17.56 -28.60
N SER A 259 -25.60 18.31 -28.92
CA SER A 259 -25.51 19.74 -29.22
C SER A 259 -25.09 20.54 -27.99
N GLU A 260 -25.69 20.23 -26.85
CA GLU A 260 -25.38 20.81 -25.55
C GLU A 260 -23.95 20.47 -25.12
N ALA A 261 -23.55 19.21 -25.27
CA ALA A 261 -22.20 18.77 -24.94
C ALA A 261 -21.13 19.52 -25.75
N ILE A 262 -21.35 19.74 -27.05
CA ILE A 262 -20.42 20.52 -27.90
C ILE A 262 -20.33 21.96 -27.42
N ALA A 263 -21.47 22.61 -27.15
CA ALA A 263 -21.49 24.00 -26.69
C ALA A 263 -20.77 24.15 -25.33
N THR A 264 -21.09 23.28 -24.36
CA THR A 264 -20.44 23.28 -23.04
C THR A 264 -18.95 22.93 -23.13
N ALA A 265 -18.54 22.04 -24.02
CA ALA A 265 -17.11 21.77 -24.26
C ALA A 265 -16.37 22.97 -24.87
N GLN A 266 -17.01 23.75 -25.75
CA GLN A 266 -16.43 24.97 -26.32
C GLN A 266 -16.25 26.05 -25.25
N GLU A 267 -17.23 26.21 -24.35
CA GLU A 267 -17.13 27.10 -23.20
C GLU A 267 -15.96 26.72 -22.30
N SER A 268 -15.89 25.45 -21.87
CA SER A 268 -14.78 24.92 -21.09
C SER A 268 -13.42 25.13 -21.76
N MET A 269 -13.35 24.92 -23.09
CA MET A 269 -12.13 25.11 -23.87
C MET A 269 -11.67 26.58 -23.87
N GLN A 270 -12.60 27.52 -24.00
CA GLN A 270 -12.29 28.95 -23.97
C GLN A 270 -11.77 29.36 -22.59
N MET A 271 -12.44 28.94 -21.51
CA MET A 271 -11.98 29.17 -20.14
C MET A 271 -10.57 28.60 -19.90
N ALA A 272 -10.32 27.36 -20.35
CA ALA A 272 -9.01 26.72 -20.22
C ALA A 272 -7.92 27.49 -20.97
N LYS A 273 -8.25 28.06 -22.14
CA LYS A 273 -7.32 28.88 -22.92
C LYS A 273 -6.98 30.21 -22.22
N GLU A 274 -7.97 30.84 -21.61
CA GLU A 274 -7.79 32.08 -20.83
C GLU A 274 -6.90 31.86 -19.60
N GLU A 275 -7.01 30.70 -18.95
CA GLU A 275 -6.15 30.29 -17.83
C GLU A 275 -4.80 29.67 -18.27
N GLY A 276 -4.55 29.56 -19.59
CA GLY A 276 -3.30 29.00 -20.13
C GLY A 276 -3.16 27.48 -19.98
N ASN A 277 -4.23 26.75 -19.69
CA ASN A 277 -4.24 25.29 -19.55
C ASN A 277 -4.51 24.58 -20.88
N MET A 278 -3.45 24.38 -21.67
CA MET A 278 -3.54 23.75 -23.00
C MET A 278 -3.93 22.27 -22.96
N ASP A 279 -3.72 21.57 -21.84
CA ASP A 279 -4.16 20.17 -21.69
C ASP A 279 -5.68 20.07 -21.70
N TYR A 280 -6.37 20.98 -21.02
CA TYR A 280 -7.83 21.05 -21.05
C TYR A 280 -8.39 21.57 -22.37
N VAL A 281 -7.66 22.42 -23.09
CA VAL A 281 -8.01 22.77 -24.48
C VAL A 281 -8.03 21.51 -25.35
N ALA A 282 -6.99 20.69 -25.25
CA ALA A 282 -6.91 19.43 -26.00
C ALA A 282 -7.96 18.40 -25.56
N LEU A 283 -8.28 18.32 -24.26
CA LEU A 283 -9.34 17.43 -23.74
C LEU A 283 -10.72 17.80 -24.30
N ASN A 284 -11.06 19.08 -24.31
CA ASN A 284 -12.32 19.55 -24.88
C ASN A 284 -12.40 19.33 -26.39
N GLN A 285 -11.32 19.61 -27.12
CA GLN A 285 -11.26 19.35 -28.56
C GLN A 285 -11.49 17.87 -28.87
N ARG A 286 -10.83 16.96 -28.13
CA ARG A 286 -11.04 15.50 -28.26
C ARG A 286 -12.48 15.09 -27.99
N LEU A 287 -13.13 15.68 -26.99
CA LEU A 287 -14.54 15.41 -26.70
C LEU A 287 -15.45 15.89 -27.82
N ILE A 288 -15.23 17.09 -28.35
CA ILE A 288 -16.01 17.64 -29.47
C ILE A 288 -15.87 16.73 -30.71
N ASP A 289 -14.66 16.27 -31.00
CA ASP A 289 -14.39 15.44 -32.18
C ASP A 289 -14.91 14.01 -32.03
N SER A 290 -15.12 13.50 -30.80
CA SER A 290 -15.74 12.19 -30.59
C SER A 290 -17.27 12.18 -30.69
N ILE A 291 -17.90 13.36 -30.66
CA ILE A 291 -19.37 13.52 -30.74
C ILE A 291 -19.86 13.64 -32.20
N LYS A 292 -19.02 14.26 -33.06
CA LYS A 292 -19.24 14.46 -34.50
C LYS A 292 -19.24 13.15 -35.26
#